data_AF-A0A2J6XSL1-F1
#
_entry.id   AF-A0A2J6XSL1-F1
#
_cell.length_a   1.000
_cell.length_b   1.000
_cell.length_c   1.000
_cell.angle_alpha   90.00
_cell.angle_beta   90.00
_cell.angle_gamma   90.00
#
_symmetry.space_group_name_H-M   'P 1'
#
loop_
_entity.id
_entity.type
_entity.pdbx_description
1 polymer ?
#
loop_
_entity_poly.entity_id
_entity_poly.type
_entity_poly.pdbx_seq_one_letter_code
_entity_poly.pdbx_strand_id
1 'polypeptide(L)'
;MLQRIEEFSSFLTYNNELSENKQLVLFDNVQFIYELALAQLELHALGVKFEVTNGLREFKLLEVEDEEELRRRLAYFKFVKGKPTDYFQIIQKNRTRSVNQYLTHWIYPYKGKFHPQMIRALLNIIGIKQGETILDPFIGSGTTALEAQLLGINCIGIDISPLCVIQSRVKTESLDAFSEIIEWKEEITRSIKPSLFNVEGKTIDNIIETIPNEKVKNFYKMAKLVAVSDNARRGKNFSQSFLKNLELMIASVSDYIEISKKLNLKLGKTDIRIGDSRSLNLENDSIDGIRI
;
A
#
# COMPACT_ATOMS: atom_id res chain seq x y z
N MET A 1 -15.76 -3.04 -24.15
CA MET A 1 -14.68 -3.06 -23.14
C MET A 1 -15.19 -2.87 -21.71
N LEU A 2 -16.33 -2.16 -21.50
CA LEU A 2 -17.01 -2.03 -20.21
C LEU A 2 -17.74 -3.32 -19.75
N GLN A 3 -18.36 -4.09 -20.64
CA GLN A 3 -18.97 -5.39 -20.30
C GLN A 3 -17.97 -6.44 -19.75
N ARG A 4 -16.70 -6.39 -20.19
CA ARG A 4 -15.65 -7.31 -19.71
C ARG A 4 -15.11 -6.97 -18.32
N ILE A 5 -15.49 -5.81 -17.77
CA ILE A 5 -15.12 -5.39 -16.40
C ILE A 5 -16.14 -5.95 -15.41
N GLU A 6 -17.42 -6.03 -15.80
CA GLU A 6 -18.47 -6.67 -14.99
C GLU A 6 -18.23 -8.18 -14.84
N GLU A 7 -17.87 -8.86 -15.94
CA GLU A 7 -17.50 -10.30 -15.94
C GLU A 7 -16.21 -10.62 -15.16
N PHE A 8 -15.29 -9.67 -14.98
CA PHE A 8 -14.07 -9.90 -14.19
C PHE A 8 -14.30 -9.63 -12.69
N SER A 9 -15.29 -8.79 -12.35
CA SER A 9 -15.70 -8.58 -10.96
C SER A 9 -16.28 -9.87 -10.35
N SER A 10 -16.89 -10.74 -11.16
CA SER A 10 -17.42 -12.04 -10.71
C SER A 10 -16.35 -13.13 -10.51
N PHE A 11 -15.11 -12.92 -10.96
CA PHE A 11 -14.01 -13.85 -10.65
C PHE A 11 -13.30 -13.50 -9.33
N LEU A 12 -13.54 -12.28 -8.82
CA LEU A 12 -13.01 -11.79 -7.54
C LEU A 12 -14.10 -11.61 -6.47
N THR A 13 -15.33 -12.10 -6.71
CA THR A 13 -16.39 -12.16 -5.70
C THR A 13 -16.02 -13.18 -4.64
N TYR A 14 -15.37 -12.70 -3.59
CA TYR A 14 -15.22 -13.43 -2.34
C TYR A 14 -16.62 -13.87 -1.85
N ASN A 15 -16.81 -15.18 -1.64
CA ASN A 15 -18.06 -15.70 -1.07
C ASN A 15 -18.31 -15.05 0.31
N ASN A 16 -19.48 -14.44 0.47
CA ASN A 16 -19.89 -13.70 1.67
C ASN A 16 -20.72 -14.54 2.66
N GLU A 17 -20.93 -15.83 2.40
CA GLU A 17 -21.73 -16.70 3.26
C GLU A 17 -20.89 -17.29 4.40
N LEU A 18 -21.23 -16.95 5.64
CA LEU A 18 -20.65 -17.52 6.86
C LEU A 18 -21.68 -18.43 7.54
N SER A 19 -21.27 -19.64 7.94
CA SER A 19 -22.06 -20.47 8.85
C SER A 19 -21.84 -20.05 10.30
N GLU A 20 -22.83 -20.29 11.16
CA GLU A 20 -22.87 -19.84 12.57
C GLU A 20 -21.68 -20.33 13.43
N ASN A 21 -20.93 -21.34 12.98
CA ASN A 21 -19.76 -21.88 13.68
C ASN A 21 -18.39 -21.33 13.21
N LYS A 22 -18.37 -20.39 12.25
CA LYS A 22 -17.13 -19.87 11.62
C LYS A 22 -16.80 -18.48 12.15
N GLN A 23 -15.84 -18.41 13.08
CA GLN A 23 -15.50 -17.15 13.75
C GLN A 23 -14.33 -16.40 13.09
N LEU A 24 -13.47 -17.10 12.36
CA LEU A 24 -12.36 -16.53 11.59
C LEU A 24 -12.24 -17.28 10.26
N VAL A 25 -12.11 -16.55 9.15
CA VAL A 25 -12.05 -17.12 7.80
C VAL A 25 -10.88 -16.55 7.01
N LEU A 26 -9.98 -17.41 6.50
CA LEU A 26 -8.85 -17.02 5.68
C LEU A 26 -9.26 -16.48 4.30
N PHE A 27 -8.40 -15.65 3.72
CA PHE A 27 -8.54 -15.24 2.32
C PHE A 27 -8.45 -16.40 1.33
N ASP A 28 -9.29 -16.39 0.27
CA ASP A 28 -9.37 -17.45 -0.76
C ASP A 28 -8.04 -17.69 -1.47
N ASN A 29 -7.22 -16.65 -1.60
CA ASN A 29 -5.91 -16.69 -2.24
C ASN A 29 -4.76 -17.12 -1.31
N VAL A 30 -5.03 -17.47 -0.04
CA VAL A 30 -4.03 -18.16 0.81
C VAL A 30 -3.87 -19.56 0.26
N GLN A 31 -2.71 -19.81 -0.34
CA GLN A 31 -2.39 -21.03 -1.09
C GLN A 31 -1.19 -21.76 -0.50
N PHE A 32 -0.28 -21.04 0.15
CA PHE A 32 0.96 -21.63 0.65
C PHE A 32 0.90 -21.93 2.13
N ILE A 33 1.57 -23.02 2.53
CA ILE A 33 1.63 -23.45 3.93
C ILE A 33 2.27 -22.41 4.85
N TYR A 34 3.21 -21.60 4.33
CA TYR A 34 3.83 -20.53 5.12
C TYR A 34 2.86 -19.38 5.40
N GLU A 35 1.87 -19.13 4.54
CA GLU A 35 0.85 -18.11 4.79
C GLU A 35 -0.09 -18.54 5.92
N LEU A 36 -0.42 -19.84 5.97
CA LEU A 36 -1.15 -20.43 7.09
C LEU A 36 -0.33 -20.31 8.40
N ALA A 37 0.97 -20.58 8.35
CA ALA A 37 1.85 -20.42 9.51
C ALA A 37 1.93 -18.95 9.97
N LEU A 38 2.04 -17.99 9.04
CA LEU A 38 2.02 -16.56 9.36
C LEU A 38 0.68 -16.14 9.96
N ALA A 39 -0.44 -16.64 9.46
CA ALA A 39 -1.76 -16.36 10.03
C ALA A 39 -1.88 -16.88 11.47
N GLN A 40 -1.32 -18.07 11.76
CA GLN A 40 -1.28 -18.63 13.12
C GLN A 40 -0.37 -17.82 14.05
N LEU A 41 0.83 -17.45 13.59
CA LEU A 41 1.77 -16.62 14.36
C LEU A 41 1.19 -15.24 14.66
N GLU A 42 0.49 -14.63 13.69
CA GLU A 42 -0.21 -13.36 13.86
C GLU A 42 -1.29 -13.46 14.96
N LEU A 43 -2.11 -14.51 14.95
CA LEU A 43 -3.10 -14.74 16.01
C LEU A 43 -2.46 -14.93 17.38
N HIS A 44 -1.38 -15.71 17.48
CA HIS A 44 -0.66 -15.90 18.73
C HIS A 44 -0.05 -14.60 19.27
N ALA A 45 0.54 -13.77 18.40
CA ALA A 45 1.11 -12.48 18.79
C ALA A 45 0.04 -11.48 19.27
N LEU A 46 -1.20 -11.63 18.80
CA LEU A 46 -2.35 -10.85 19.26
C LEU A 46 -3.07 -11.51 20.47
N GLY A 47 -2.45 -12.48 21.13
CA GLY A 47 -2.98 -13.10 22.36
C GLY A 47 -4.17 -14.03 22.14
N VAL A 48 -4.47 -14.42 20.90
CA VAL A 48 -5.65 -15.24 20.59
C VAL A 48 -5.39 -16.72 20.84
N LYS A 49 -6.28 -17.37 21.59
CA LYS A 49 -6.35 -18.84 21.62
C LYS A 49 -7.35 -19.32 20.57
N PHE A 50 -6.92 -20.22 19.70
CA PHE A 50 -7.72 -20.70 18.59
C PHE A 50 -7.53 -22.20 18.33
N GLU A 51 -8.48 -22.77 17.59
CA GLU A 51 -8.40 -24.11 17.03
C GLU A 51 -8.59 -24.03 15.51
N VAL A 52 -7.73 -24.72 14.75
CA VAL A 52 -7.83 -24.77 13.28
C VAL A 52 -8.77 -25.90 12.90
N THR A 53 -9.77 -25.62 12.05
CA THR A 53 -10.69 -26.67 11.60
C THR A 53 -10.01 -27.60 10.59
N ASN A 54 -10.58 -28.78 10.35
CA ASN A 54 -10.07 -29.77 9.39
C ASN A 54 -9.86 -29.22 7.97
N GLY A 55 -10.55 -28.13 7.61
CA GLY A 55 -10.40 -27.47 6.32
C GLY A 55 -9.17 -26.55 6.20
N LEU A 56 -8.42 -26.30 7.28
CA LEU A 56 -7.25 -25.41 7.37
C LEU A 56 -7.49 -23.95 6.93
N ARG A 57 -8.75 -23.56 6.70
CA ARG A 57 -9.16 -22.23 6.22
C ARG A 57 -10.03 -21.47 7.20
N GLU A 58 -10.53 -22.17 8.22
CA GLU A 58 -11.45 -21.64 9.20
C GLU A 58 -10.90 -21.92 10.59
N PHE A 59 -11.10 -20.96 11.48
CA PHE A 59 -10.54 -20.97 12.81
C PHE A 59 -11.65 -20.69 13.81
N LYS A 60 -11.67 -21.47 14.88
CA LYS A 60 -12.55 -21.28 16.03
C LYS A 60 -11.82 -20.47 17.08
N LEU A 61 -12.43 -19.38 17.54
CA LEU A 61 -11.91 -18.54 18.60
C LEU A 61 -12.29 -19.15 19.95
N LEU A 62 -11.29 -19.49 20.76
CA LEU A 62 -11.50 -20.03 22.11
C LEU A 62 -11.47 -18.90 23.15
N GLU A 63 -10.53 -17.96 23.00
CA GLU A 63 -10.35 -16.81 23.89
C GLU A 63 -9.83 -15.61 23.08
N VAL A 64 -10.50 -14.47 23.24
CA VAL A 64 -10.15 -13.19 22.60
C VAL A 64 -10.41 -12.06 23.59
N GLU A 65 -9.40 -11.25 23.83
CA GLU A 65 -9.51 -10.07 24.70
C GLU A 65 -10.16 -8.89 23.96
N ASP A 66 -9.72 -8.59 22.73
CA ASP A 66 -10.20 -7.46 21.93
C ASP A 66 -10.51 -7.86 20.48
N GLU A 67 -11.79 -8.11 20.20
CA GLU A 67 -12.28 -8.41 18.85
C GLU A 67 -12.10 -7.25 17.87
N GLU A 68 -12.17 -6.01 18.36
CA GLU A 68 -12.04 -4.82 17.54
C GLU A 68 -10.59 -4.61 17.11
N GLU A 69 -9.61 -4.87 17.99
CA GLU A 69 -8.19 -4.90 17.63
C GLU A 69 -7.92 -5.97 16.55
N LEU A 70 -8.48 -7.18 16.69
CA LEU A 70 -8.35 -8.22 15.66
C LEU A 70 -8.88 -7.74 14.30
N ARG A 71 -10.08 -7.15 14.26
CA ARG A 71 -10.63 -6.65 12.99
C ARG A 71 -9.77 -5.58 12.34
N ARG A 72 -9.14 -4.71 13.14
CA ARG A 72 -8.28 -3.64 12.64
C ARG A 72 -6.93 -4.14 12.13
N ARG A 73 -6.36 -5.15 12.81
CA ARG A 73 -4.96 -5.54 12.62
C ARG A 73 -4.74 -6.71 11.67
N LEU A 74 -5.61 -7.73 11.72
CA LEU A 74 -5.37 -9.00 11.03
C LEU A 74 -5.15 -8.84 9.51
N ALA A 75 -4.14 -9.52 8.98
CA ALA A 75 -3.78 -9.49 7.57
C ALA A 75 -4.37 -10.68 6.79
N TYR A 76 -4.51 -11.84 7.41
CA TYR A 76 -4.86 -13.08 6.70
C TYR A 76 -6.35 -13.47 6.76
N PHE A 77 -7.16 -12.73 7.51
CA PHE A 77 -8.56 -13.06 7.76
C PHE A 77 -9.51 -12.06 7.09
N LYS A 78 -10.53 -12.57 6.41
CA LYS A 78 -11.61 -11.78 5.81
C LYS A 78 -12.58 -11.25 6.86
N PHE A 79 -12.95 -12.12 7.78
CA PHE A 79 -14.01 -11.89 8.77
C PHE A 79 -13.55 -12.30 10.16
N VAL A 80 -14.00 -11.54 11.15
CA VAL A 80 -13.96 -11.88 12.59
C VAL A 80 -15.40 -11.84 13.09
N LYS A 81 -15.91 -12.99 13.56
CA LYS A 81 -17.31 -13.20 13.99
C LYS A 81 -18.33 -12.60 13.01
N GLY A 82 -18.12 -12.86 11.73
CA GLY A 82 -18.96 -12.40 10.63
C GLY A 82 -18.85 -10.93 10.23
N LYS A 83 -18.04 -10.12 10.94
CA LYS A 83 -17.74 -8.74 10.55
C LYS A 83 -16.46 -8.68 9.72
N PRO A 84 -16.41 -7.87 8.65
CA PRO A 84 -15.22 -7.76 7.80
C PRO A 84 -14.05 -7.12 8.57
N THR A 85 -12.83 -7.57 8.28
CA THR A 85 -11.60 -6.92 8.73
C THR A 85 -11.35 -5.63 7.96
N ASP A 86 -10.56 -4.73 8.55
CA ASP A 86 -10.13 -3.51 7.87
C ASP A 86 -9.26 -3.85 6.67
N TYR A 87 -8.37 -4.85 6.80
CA TYR A 87 -7.56 -5.32 5.68
C TYR A 87 -8.43 -5.81 4.51
N PHE A 88 -9.48 -6.60 4.78
CA PHE A 88 -10.40 -7.05 3.73
C PHE A 88 -11.04 -5.90 2.98
N GLN A 89 -11.47 -4.87 3.69
CA GLN A 89 -12.09 -3.68 3.08
C GLN A 89 -11.07 -2.82 2.31
N ILE A 90 -9.85 -2.70 2.82
CA ILE A 90 -8.75 -1.96 2.18
C ILE A 90 -8.38 -2.60 0.84
N ILE A 91 -8.21 -3.92 0.78
CA ILE A 91 -7.77 -4.58 -0.46
C ILE A 91 -8.82 -4.52 -1.58
N GLN A 92 -10.10 -4.23 -1.27
CA GLN A 92 -11.13 -4.00 -2.30
C GLN A 92 -10.87 -2.72 -3.09
N LYS A 93 -10.12 -1.77 -2.53
CA LYS A 93 -9.72 -0.54 -3.21
C LYS A 93 -8.48 -0.81 -4.08
N ASN A 94 -8.65 -1.67 -5.08
CA ASN A 94 -7.58 -2.07 -6.00
C ASN A 94 -7.94 -1.71 -7.44
N ARG A 95 -7.17 -0.80 -8.04
CA ARG A 95 -7.34 -0.36 -9.43
C ARG A 95 -6.57 -1.23 -10.44
N THR A 96 -5.91 -2.29 -9.97
CA THR A 96 -5.10 -3.20 -10.79
C THR A 96 -5.66 -4.62 -10.77
N ARG A 97 -5.05 -5.50 -11.58
CA ARG A 97 -5.39 -6.94 -11.59
C ARG A 97 -4.60 -7.77 -10.59
N SER A 98 -3.59 -7.20 -9.95
CA SER A 98 -2.73 -7.94 -9.02
C SER A 98 -3.26 -7.76 -7.61
N VAL A 99 -3.42 -8.86 -6.87
CA VAL A 99 -3.92 -8.85 -5.49
C VAL A 99 -3.04 -8.01 -4.54
N ASN A 100 -1.76 -7.80 -4.88
CA ASN A 100 -0.74 -7.16 -4.04
C ASN A 100 -0.44 -5.71 -4.45
N GLN A 101 -1.46 -5.07 -5.00
CA GLN A 101 -1.36 -3.78 -5.68
C GLN A 101 -2.54 -2.86 -5.36
N TYR A 102 -3.26 -3.12 -4.26
CA TYR A 102 -4.31 -2.24 -3.76
C TYR A 102 -3.75 -0.87 -3.34
N LEU A 103 -4.63 0.13 -3.30
CA LEU A 103 -4.29 1.52 -3.01
C LEU A 103 -3.08 2.00 -3.83
N THR A 104 -2.06 2.54 -3.18
CA THR A 104 -0.86 3.10 -3.80
C THR A 104 0.27 2.07 -3.96
N HIS A 105 0.12 0.81 -3.53
CA HIS A 105 1.18 -0.23 -3.62
C HIS A 105 1.69 -0.48 -5.03
N TRP A 106 0.84 -0.27 -6.04
CA TRP A 106 1.19 -0.50 -7.44
C TRP A 106 2.03 0.61 -8.07
N ILE A 107 2.05 1.80 -7.47
CA ILE A 107 2.73 2.97 -8.05
C ILE A 107 4.20 2.63 -8.25
N TYR A 108 4.59 2.63 -9.51
CA TYR A 108 5.90 2.22 -10.02
C TYR A 108 6.27 0.73 -9.78
N PRO A 109 6.63 -0.01 -10.84
CA PRO A 109 6.95 -1.42 -10.70
C PRO A 109 8.35 -1.60 -10.10
N TYR A 110 8.42 -2.34 -9.00
CA TYR A 110 9.66 -2.69 -8.33
C TYR A 110 9.83 -4.22 -8.33
N LYS A 111 11.00 -4.72 -8.77
CA LYS A 111 11.32 -6.15 -8.72
C LYS A 111 11.77 -6.51 -7.30
N GLY A 112 11.36 -7.66 -6.79
CA GLY A 112 11.74 -8.11 -5.45
C GLY A 112 11.04 -7.35 -4.31
N LYS A 113 9.79 -6.92 -4.53
CA LYS A 113 8.98 -6.30 -3.46
C LYS A 113 8.32 -7.36 -2.57
N PHE A 114 8.18 -7.05 -1.28
CA PHE A 114 7.40 -7.88 -0.36
C PHE A 114 5.91 -7.89 -0.70
N HIS A 115 5.22 -8.96 -0.27
CA HIS A 115 3.77 -9.03 -0.30
C HIS A 115 3.21 -8.16 0.84
N PRO A 116 2.33 -7.17 0.57
CA PRO A 116 1.80 -6.28 1.61
C PRO A 116 1.15 -7.03 2.78
N GLN A 117 0.33 -8.06 2.49
CA GLN A 117 -0.25 -8.95 3.51
C GLN A 117 0.78 -9.52 4.48
N MET A 118 1.91 -10.02 3.97
CA MET A 118 2.96 -10.60 4.80
C MET A 118 3.60 -9.55 5.71
N ILE A 119 3.87 -8.35 5.18
CA ILE A 119 4.42 -7.25 5.97
C ILE A 119 3.49 -6.83 7.09
N ARG A 120 2.18 -6.72 6.82
CA ARG A 120 1.18 -6.45 7.85
C ARG A 120 1.19 -7.50 8.96
N ALA A 121 1.24 -8.78 8.59
CA ALA A 121 1.33 -9.86 9.57
C ALA A 121 2.63 -9.79 10.38
N LEU A 122 3.78 -9.51 9.75
CA LEU A 122 5.05 -9.34 10.45
C LEU A 122 5.01 -8.17 11.44
N LEU A 123 4.40 -7.04 11.08
CA LEU A 123 4.17 -5.92 12.01
C LEU A 123 3.31 -6.33 13.22
N ASN A 124 2.34 -7.24 13.03
CA ASN A 124 1.59 -7.80 14.15
C ASN A 124 2.43 -8.77 14.99
N ILE A 125 3.22 -9.62 14.35
CA ILE A 125 4.07 -10.64 15.00
C ILE A 125 5.15 -10.01 15.87
N ILE A 126 5.79 -8.92 15.42
CA ILE A 126 6.78 -8.19 16.23
C ILE A 126 6.14 -7.42 17.40
N GLY A 127 4.81 -7.33 17.45
CA GLY A 127 4.08 -6.70 18.55
C GLY A 127 3.99 -5.18 18.49
N ILE A 128 4.50 -4.53 17.43
CA ILE A 128 4.52 -3.06 17.35
C ILE A 128 3.11 -2.46 17.30
N LYS A 129 2.87 -1.42 18.09
CA LYS A 129 1.57 -0.81 18.33
C LYS A 129 1.42 0.55 17.65
N GLN A 130 0.17 1.01 17.59
CA GLN A 130 -0.17 2.29 17.00
C GLN A 130 0.59 3.42 17.71
N GLY A 131 1.21 4.33 16.97
CA GLY A 131 2.01 5.43 17.50
C GLY A 131 3.48 5.09 17.78
N GLU A 132 3.85 3.80 17.81
CA GLU A 132 5.25 3.37 17.87
C GLU A 132 5.92 3.51 16.50
N THR A 133 7.24 3.32 16.43
CA THR A 133 8.03 3.57 15.22
C THR A 133 8.77 2.33 14.75
N ILE A 134 8.57 1.94 13.48
CA ILE A 134 9.36 0.92 12.80
C ILE A 134 10.47 1.57 11.98
N LEU A 135 11.68 1.02 12.07
CA LEU A 135 12.78 1.34 11.18
C LEU A 135 12.87 0.28 10.08
N ASP A 136 12.79 0.72 8.82
CA ASP A 136 13.17 -0.09 7.66
C ASP A 136 14.46 0.48 7.04
N PRO A 137 15.62 -0.13 7.30
CA PRO A 137 16.89 0.38 6.80
C PRO A 137 17.10 0.09 5.31
N PHE A 138 16.18 -0.62 4.64
CA PHE A 138 16.20 -0.92 3.21
C PHE A 138 14.79 -0.78 2.61
N ILE A 139 14.19 0.41 2.79
CA ILE A 139 12.76 0.65 2.55
C ILE A 139 12.29 0.31 1.13
N GLY A 140 13.19 0.36 0.13
CA GLY A 140 12.93 -0.07 -1.23
C GLY A 140 11.70 0.61 -1.82
N SER A 141 10.69 -0.19 -2.18
CA SER A 141 9.46 0.33 -2.79
C SER A 141 8.43 0.89 -1.80
N GLY A 142 8.71 0.86 -0.49
CA GLY A 142 7.88 1.49 0.54
C GLY A 142 6.72 0.62 1.06
N THR A 143 6.76 -0.70 0.85
CA THR A 143 5.69 -1.61 1.32
C THR A 143 5.57 -1.57 2.85
N THR A 144 6.69 -1.56 3.57
CA THR A 144 6.72 -1.42 5.05
C THR A 144 6.11 -0.11 5.49
N ALA A 145 6.52 1.02 4.91
CA ALA A 145 6.00 2.33 5.26
C ALA A 145 4.49 2.45 5.03
N LEU A 146 3.97 1.91 3.91
CA LEU A 146 2.55 1.98 3.60
C LEU A 146 1.70 1.09 4.52
N GLU A 147 2.14 -0.14 4.81
CA GLU A 147 1.40 -1.01 5.75
C GLU A 147 1.49 -0.51 7.19
N ALA A 148 2.65 0.00 7.62
CA ALA A 148 2.81 0.64 8.92
C ALA A 148 1.88 1.86 9.05
N GLN A 149 1.86 2.74 8.03
CA GLN A 149 0.99 3.90 8.00
C GLN A 149 -0.49 3.51 8.12
N LEU A 150 -0.95 2.48 7.39
CA LEU A 150 -2.33 1.98 7.47
C LEU A 150 -2.70 1.41 8.85
N LEU A 151 -1.73 0.87 9.59
CA LEU A 151 -1.90 0.39 10.97
C LEU A 151 -1.70 1.49 12.03
N GLY A 152 -1.38 2.71 11.61
CA GLY A 152 -1.08 3.82 12.51
C GLY A 152 0.28 3.75 13.21
N ILE A 153 1.19 2.95 12.67
CA ILE A 153 2.58 2.82 13.11
C ILE A 153 3.41 3.84 12.32
N ASN A 154 4.26 4.59 13.01
CA ASN A 154 5.19 5.50 12.36
C ASN A 154 6.31 4.69 11.68
N CYS A 155 6.80 5.15 10.54
CA CYS A 155 7.88 4.48 9.82
C CYS A 155 9.01 5.44 9.50
N ILE A 156 10.23 5.07 9.90
CA ILE A 156 11.46 5.66 9.40
C ILE A 156 12.02 4.71 8.34
N GLY A 157 12.19 5.19 7.11
CA GLY A 157 12.67 4.40 5.99
C GLY A 157 13.96 4.97 5.41
N ILE A 158 14.98 4.13 5.23
CA ILE A 158 16.26 4.53 4.62
C ILE A 158 16.50 3.70 3.36
N ASP A 159 16.92 4.36 2.29
CA ASP A 159 17.43 3.67 1.10
C ASP A 159 18.56 4.49 0.47
N ILE A 160 19.52 3.81 -0.15
CA ILE A 160 20.58 4.49 -0.91
C ILE A 160 20.06 5.01 -2.26
N SER A 161 19.02 4.38 -2.80
CA SER A 161 18.42 4.69 -4.10
C SER A 161 17.45 5.88 -4.00
N PRO A 162 17.73 7.01 -4.66
CA PRO A 162 16.79 8.14 -4.70
C PRO A 162 15.43 7.78 -5.30
N LEU A 163 15.41 6.83 -6.24
CA LEU A 163 14.17 6.34 -6.85
C LEU A 163 13.29 5.61 -5.82
N CYS A 164 13.89 4.75 -4.99
CA CYS A 164 13.19 4.04 -3.90
C CYS A 164 12.58 5.02 -2.90
N VAL A 165 13.35 6.05 -2.53
CA VAL A 165 12.88 7.12 -1.63
C VAL A 165 11.70 7.88 -2.24
N ILE A 166 11.82 8.39 -3.47
CA ILE A 166 10.71 9.11 -4.13
C ILE A 166 9.49 8.20 -4.29
N GLN A 167 9.68 6.94 -4.69
CA GLN A 167 8.59 5.97 -4.82
C GLN A 167 7.85 5.77 -3.49
N SER A 168 8.59 5.55 -2.40
CA SER A 168 8.02 5.29 -1.08
C SER A 168 7.30 6.53 -0.53
N ARG A 169 7.87 7.73 -0.73
CA ARG A 169 7.22 9.01 -0.38
C ARG A 169 5.93 9.20 -1.15
N VAL A 170 5.93 9.02 -2.47
CA VAL A 170 4.70 9.16 -3.28
C VAL A 170 3.60 8.21 -2.80
N LYS A 171 3.94 6.98 -2.39
CA LYS A 171 2.93 6.04 -1.88
C LYS A 171 2.30 6.43 -0.55
N THR A 172 3.02 7.19 0.28
CA THR A 172 2.66 7.46 1.69
C THR A 172 2.38 8.93 2.01
N GLU A 173 2.75 9.87 1.13
CA GLU A 173 2.63 11.32 1.37
C GLU A 173 1.64 11.99 0.41
N SER A 174 1.22 11.32 -0.67
CA SER A 174 0.33 11.93 -1.69
C SER A 174 -1.05 12.30 -1.15
N LEU A 175 -1.52 11.65 -0.09
CA LEU A 175 -2.77 12.01 0.57
C LEU A 175 -2.71 13.40 1.22
N ASP A 176 -1.54 13.82 1.71
CA ASP A 176 -1.36 15.11 2.39
C ASP A 176 -1.39 16.28 1.41
N ALA A 177 -1.08 16.02 0.14
CA ALA A 177 -1.00 17.02 -0.93
C ALA A 177 -2.07 16.81 -2.00
N PHE A 178 -3.13 16.04 -1.70
CA PHE A 178 -4.09 15.61 -2.71
C PHE A 178 -4.81 16.77 -3.40
N SER A 179 -5.20 17.82 -2.66
CA SER A 179 -5.84 19.01 -3.24
C SER A 179 -4.94 19.71 -4.26
N GLU A 180 -3.70 19.98 -3.89
CA GLU A 180 -2.71 20.60 -4.78
C GLU A 180 -2.38 19.71 -5.98
N ILE A 181 -2.32 18.38 -5.78
CA ILE A 181 -2.19 17.43 -6.89
C ILE A 181 -3.34 17.63 -7.88
N ILE A 182 -4.58 17.82 -7.43
CA ILE A 182 -5.71 18.06 -8.36
C ILE A 182 -5.59 19.41 -9.05
N GLU A 183 -5.19 20.47 -8.34
CA GLU A 183 -5.03 21.82 -8.89
C GLU A 183 -4.02 21.86 -10.05
N TRP A 184 -2.88 21.18 -9.91
CA TRP A 184 -1.83 21.12 -10.94
C TRP A 184 -2.16 20.21 -12.14
N LYS A 185 -3.20 19.38 -12.03
CA LYS A 185 -3.50 18.32 -13.00
C LYS A 185 -3.69 18.86 -14.42
N GLU A 186 -4.46 19.94 -14.54
CA GLU A 186 -4.78 20.51 -15.84
C GLU A 186 -3.55 21.09 -16.53
N GLU A 187 -2.72 21.83 -15.79
CA GLU A 187 -1.51 22.45 -16.32
C GLU A 187 -0.52 21.39 -16.82
N ILE A 188 -0.27 20.37 -16.00
CA ILE A 188 0.57 19.23 -16.38
C ILE A 188 0.01 18.51 -17.61
N THR A 189 -1.29 18.26 -17.65
CA THR A 189 -1.94 17.58 -18.78
C THR A 189 -1.85 18.39 -20.08
N ARG A 190 -2.00 19.73 -20.01
CA ARG A 190 -1.88 20.62 -21.17
C ARG A 190 -0.47 20.54 -21.79
N SER A 191 0.57 20.43 -20.95
CA SER A 191 1.97 20.37 -21.42
C SER A 191 2.32 19.12 -22.25
N ILE A 192 1.51 18.06 -22.14
CA ILE A 192 1.78 16.76 -22.77
C ILE A 192 1.04 16.60 -24.10
N LYS A 193 -0.01 17.40 -24.32
CA LYS A 193 -0.75 17.39 -25.58
C LYS A 193 0.14 18.04 -26.65
N PRO A 194 0.29 17.42 -27.83
CA PRO A 194 1.03 18.02 -28.94
C PRO A 194 0.27 19.28 -29.41
N SER A 195 0.69 20.44 -28.93
CA SER A 195 0.24 21.72 -29.46
C SER A 195 1.04 22.03 -30.72
N LEU A 196 0.34 22.25 -31.83
CA LEU A 196 0.89 22.90 -33.04
C LEU A 196 1.51 24.29 -32.74
N PHE A 197 1.27 24.82 -31.54
CA PHE A 197 1.72 26.12 -31.05
C PHE A 197 2.58 26.03 -29.78
N ASN A 198 3.34 24.94 -29.55
CA ASN A 198 4.38 24.93 -28.51
C ASN A 198 5.57 25.82 -28.92
N VAL A 199 5.31 27.13 -29.00
CA VAL A 199 6.27 28.18 -29.38
C VAL A 199 7.17 28.55 -28.18
N GLU A 200 6.81 28.18 -26.95
CA GLU A 200 7.58 28.52 -25.73
C GLU A 200 8.55 27.44 -25.21
N GLY A 201 8.65 26.26 -25.82
CA GLY A 201 9.67 25.26 -25.45
C GLY A 201 9.62 24.70 -24.00
N LYS A 202 8.56 24.96 -23.22
CA LYS A 202 8.40 24.40 -21.86
C LYS A 202 8.07 22.91 -21.94
N THR A 203 9.03 22.07 -21.58
CA THR A 203 8.83 20.62 -21.43
C THR A 203 8.04 20.32 -20.16
N ILE A 204 7.44 19.12 -20.08
CA ILE A 204 6.81 18.62 -18.85
C ILE A 204 7.76 18.71 -17.65
N ASP A 205 9.06 18.49 -17.86
CA ASP A 205 10.09 18.59 -16.81
C ASP A 205 10.18 20.01 -16.25
N ASN A 206 10.20 21.02 -17.12
CA ASN A 206 10.29 22.42 -16.69
C ASN A 206 9.09 22.78 -15.80
N ILE A 207 7.88 22.33 -16.15
CA ILE A 207 6.67 22.61 -15.35
C ILE A 207 6.73 21.86 -14.01
N ILE A 208 7.10 20.58 -14.01
CA ILE A 208 7.25 19.81 -12.77
C ILE A 208 8.25 20.48 -11.82
N GLU A 209 9.36 21.02 -12.32
CA GLU A 209 10.35 21.70 -11.48
C GLU A 209 9.85 23.03 -10.89
N THR A 210 8.84 23.68 -11.50
CA THR A 210 8.24 24.91 -10.95
C THR A 210 7.28 24.67 -9.78
N ILE A 211 6.85 23.43 -9.55
CA ILE A 211 5.92 23.09 -8.46
C ILE A 211 6.61 23.33 -7.11
N PRO A 212 6.11 24.23 -6.24
CA PRO A 212 6.78 24.54 -4.97
C PRO A 212 6.69 23.41 -3.94
N ASN A 213 5.56 22.72 -3.88
CA ASN A 213 5.34 21.63 -2.94
C ASN A 213 6.06 20.35 -3.41
N GLU A 214 7.06 19.92 -2.65
CA GLU A 214 7.86 18.73 -2.97
C GLU A 214 7.04 17.44 -3.06
N LYS A 215 5.94 17.29 -2.30
CA LYS A 215 5.07 16.11 -2.38
C LYS A 215 4.35 16.06 -3.74
N VAL A 216 3.83 17.20 -4.18
CA VAL A 216 3.16 17.35 -5.49
C VAL A 216 4.17 17.15 -6.63
N LYS A 217 5.36 17.75 -6.51
CA LYS A 217 6.46 17.56 -7.46
C LYS A 217 6.83 16.09 -7.60
N ASN A 218 7.05 15.40 -6.48
CA ASN A 218 7.38 13.97 -6.45
C ASN A 218 6.29 13.11 -7.08
N PHE A 219 5.01 13.44 -6.84
CA PHE A 219 3.88 12.74 -7.46
C PHE A 219 3.94 12.79 -9.00
N TYR A 220 4.14 13.98 -9.58
CA TYR A 220 4.23 14.13 -11.04
C TYR A 220 5.53 13.58 -11.63
N LYS A 221 6.67 13.73 -10.93
CA LYS A 221 7.92 13.04 -11.29
C LYS A 221 7.71 11.53 -11.37
N MET A 222 7.00 10.96 -10.41
CA MET A 222 6.70 9.54 -10.39
C MET A 222 5.74 9.13 -11.52
N ALA A 223 4.68 9.89 -11.78
CA ALA A 223 3.78 9.64 -12.92
C ALA A 223 4.54 9.62 -14.25
N LYS A 224 5.48 10.56 -14.44
CA LYS A 224 6.40 10.57 -15.59
C LYS A 224 7.25 9.31 -15.65
N LEU A 225 7.90 8.95 -14.55
CA LEU A 225 8.78 7.78 -14.48
C LEU A 225 8.03 6.47 -14.78
N VAL A 226 6.78 6.33 -14.33
CA VAL A 226 5.92 5.19 -14.67
C VAL A 226 5.66 5.15 -16.18
N ALA A 227 5.36 6.29 -16.81
CA ALA A 227 5.14 6.37 -18.25
C ALA A 227 6.40 6.06 -19.08
N VAL A 228 7.56 6.58 -18.68
CA VAL A 228 8.87 6.25 -19.28
C VAL A 228 9.13 4.75 -19.18
N SER A 229 8.90 4.16 -18.01
CA SER A 229 9.07 2.72 -17.77
C SER A 229 8.14 1.86 -18.62
N ASP A 230 6.90 2.32 -18.86
CA ASP A 230 5.94 1.64 -19.73
C ASP A 230 6.32 1.72 -21.21
N ASN A 231 6.85 2.87 -21.66
CA ASN A 231 7.39 3.03 -23.01
C ASN A 231 8.60 2.12 -23.23
N ALA A 232 9.60 2.17 -22.34
CA ALA A 232 10.83 1.39 -22.47
C ALA A 232 10.59 -0.14 -22.42
N ARG A 233 9.68 -0.62 -21.58
CA ARG A 233 9.44 -2.07 -21.41
C ARG A 233 8.42 -2.66 -22.38
N ARG A 234 7.48 -1.85 -22.89
CA ARG A 234 6.29 -2.35 -23.63
C ARG A 234 6.03 -1.60 -24.93
N GLY A 235 6.88 -0.64 -25.32
CA GLY A 235 6.71 0.17 -26.53
C GLY A 235 5.48 1.08 -26.53
N LYS A 236 4.86 1.33 -25.37
CA LYS A 236 3.64 2.14 -25.30
C LYS A 236 3.91 3.62 -25.58
N ASN A 237 2.96 4.31 -26.19
CA ASN A 237 3.04 5.77 -26.38
C ASN A 237 3.18 6.49 -25.02
N PHE A 238 4.16 7.38 -24.90
CA PHE A 238 4.46 8.11 -23.67
C PHE A 238 3.28 8.95 -23.19
N SER A 239 2.74 9.85 -24.03
CA SER A 239 1.67 10.78 -23.65
C SER A 239 0.42 10.03 -23.20
N GLN A 240 0.00 9.01 -23.95
CA GLN A 240 -1.15 8.18 -23.57
C GLN A 240 -0.90 7.42 -22.25
N SER A 241 0.30 6.85 -22.07
CA SER A 241 0.65 6.14 -20.84
C SER A 241 0.71 7.07 -19.64
N PHE A 242 1.25 8.27 -19.81
CA PHE A 242 1.30 9.30 -18.78
C PHE A 242 -0.10 9.67 -18.33
N LEU A 243 -0.97 10.10 -19.25
CA LEU A 243 -2.32 10.54 -18.90
C LEU A 243 -3.11 9.42 -18.21
N LYS A 244 -3.02 8.20 -18.73
CA LYS A 244 -3.66 7.02 -18.12
C LYS A 244 -3.13 6.76 -16.70
N ASN A 245 -1.81 6.74 -16.51
CA ASN A 245 -1.21 6.43 -15.21
C ASN A 245 -1.46 7.55 -14.21
N LEU A 246 -1.48 8.81 -14.64
CA LEU A 246 -1.83 9.95 -13.79
C LEU A 246 -3.25 9.81 -13.24
N GLU A 247 -4.24 9.53 -14.08
CA GLU A 247 -5.62 9.30 -13.63
C GLU A 247 -5.72 8.12 -12.64
N LEU A 248 -5.03 7.02 -12.94
CA LEU A 248 -5.01 5.85 -12.05
C LEU A 248 -4.36 6.17 -10.70
N MET A 249 -3.26 6.93 -10.69
CA MET A 249 -2.58 7.34 -9.45
C MET A 249 -3.48 8.24 -8.62
N ILE A 250 -4.12 9.25 -9.23
CA ILE A 250 -5.07 10.14 -8.56
C ILE A 250 -6.24 9.34 -7.97
N ALA A 251 -6.84 8.44 -8.75
CA ALA A 251 -7.94 7.60 -8.28
C ALA A 251 -7.52 6.69 -7.10
N SER A 252 -6.28 6.17 -7.12
CA SER A 252 -5.75 5.33 -6.03
C SER A 252 -5.50 6.12 -4.75
N VAL A 253 -5.02 7.36 -4.84
CA VAL A 253 -4.89 8.25 -3.68
C VAL A 253 -6.27 8.65 -3.14
N SER A 254 -7.24 8.93 -4.02
CA SER A 254 -8.62 9.19 -3.62
C SER A 254 -9.24 8.01 -2.88
N ASP A 255 -9.06 6.78 -3.39
CA ASP A 255 -9.52 5.57 -2.71
C ASP A 255 -8.88 5.41 -1.33
N TYR A 256 -7.60 5.75 -1.21
CA TYR A 256 -6.88 5.70 0.05
C TYR A 256 -7.47 6.70 1.06
N ILE A 257 -7.74 7.94 0.65
CA ILE A 257 -8.38 8.94 1.51
C ILE A 257 -9.78 8.48 1.93
N GLU A 258 -10.57 7.96 1.00
CA GLU A 258 -11.94 7.49 1.24
C GLU A 258 -11.96 6.33 2.25
N ILE A 259 -11.13 5.30 2.03
CA ILE A 259 -11.11 4.14 2.92
C ILE A 259 -10.57 4.48 4.30
N SER A 260 -9.59 5.39 4.39
CA SER A 260 -9.06 5.86 5.67
C SER A 260 -10.14 6.57 6.49
N LYS A 261 -10.97 7.41 5.85
CA LYS A 261 -12.12 8.05 6.49
C LYS A 261 -13.19 7.03 6.89
N LYS A 262 -13.56 6.13 5.98
CA LYS A 262 -14.58 5.10 6.21
C LYS A 262 -14.25 4.21 7.42
N LEU A 263 -12.99 3.81 7.56
CA LEU A 263 -12.54 2.96 8.65
C LEU A 263 -12.04 3.75 9.87
N ASN A 264 -12.10 5.08 9.84
CA ASN A 264 -11.58 5.97 10.88
C ASN A 264 -10.12 5.65 11.26
N LEU A 265 -9.28 5.42 10.24
CA LEU A 265 -7.87 5.07 10.43
C LEU A 265 -7.08 6.28 10.95
N LYS A 266 -6.31 6.06 12.02
CA LYS A 266 -5.29 7.01 12.48
C LYS A 266 -3.98 6.65 11.78
N LEU A 267 -3.68 7.33 10.67
CA LEU A 267 -2.51 7.01 9.86
C LEU A 267 -1.19 7.34 10.59
N GLY A 268 -0.22 6.45 10.44
CA GLY A 268 1.13 6.63 10.98
C GLY A 268 1.93 7.66 10.20
N LYS A 269 2.88 8.31 10.86
CA LYS A 269 3.79 9.27 10.20
C LYS A 269 4.88 8.51 9.45
N THR A 270 5.28 9.00 8.28
CA THR A 270 6.40 8.45 7.52
C THR A 270 7.53 9.46 7.42
N ASP A 271 8.75 8.98 7.57
CA ASP A 271 9.99 9.75 7.40
C ASP A 271 10.97 8.93 6.58
N ILE A 272 11.01 9.23 5.29
CA ILE A 272 11.76 8.42 4.32
C ILE A 272 12.93 9.26 3.80
N ARG A 273 14.15 8.76 3.95
CA ARG A 273 15.38 9.52 3.67
C ARG A 273 16.32 8.74 2.76
N ILE A 274 17.11 9.48 1.98
CA ILE A 274 18.26 8.89 1.30
C ILE A 274 19.36 8.70 2.33
N GLY A 275 19.95 7.51 2.40
CA GLY A 275 21.03 7.23 3.36
C GLY A 275 21.69 5.87 3.16
N ASP A 276 22.86 5.69 3.78
CA ASP A 276 23.57 4.42 3.84
C ASP A 276 23.22 3.71 5.16
N SER A 277 22.62 2.53 5.05
CA SER A 277 22.19 1.70 6.18
C SER A 277 23.35 1.24 7.08
N ARG A 278 24.60 1.32 6.59
CA ARG A 278 25.81 1.04 7.38
C ARG A 278 26.22 2.20 8.27
N SER A 279 25.64 3.38 8.08
CA SER A 279 26.00 4.63 8.76
C SER A 279 24.74 5.38 9.21
N LEU A 280 23.86 4.70 9.93
CA LEU A 280 22.68 5.31 10.52
C LEU A 280 23.07 6.17 11.74
N ASN A 281 22.56 7.40 11.79
CA ASN A 281 22.72 8.28 12.94
C ASN A 281 21.74 7.89 14.06
N LEU A 282 21.95 6.71 14.64
CA LEU A 282 21.19 6.17 15.76
C LEU A 282 22.12 5.95 16.94
N GLU A 283 21.60 6.16 18.14
CA GLU A 283 22.35 5.85 19.35
C GLU A 283 22.49 4.33 19.51
N ASN A 284 23.57 3.88 20.15
CA ASN A 284 23.73 2.45 20.46
C ASN A 284 22.56 1.99 21.35
N ASP A 285 22.08 0.77 21.10
CA ASP A 285 20.96 0.14 21.84
C ASP A 285 19.64 0.94 21.80
N SER A 286 19.47 1.86 20.85
CA SER A 286 18.25 2.69 20.71
C SER A 286 17.11 2.01 19.95
N ILE A 287 17.21 0.70 19.67
CA ILE A 287 16.24 -0.06 18.88
C ILE A 287 15.90 -1.36 19.61
N ASP A 288 14.62 -1.55 19.88
CA ASP A 288 14.11 -2.72 20.61
C ASP A 288 13.95 -3.99 19.75
N GLY A 289 14.45 -4.02 18.49
CA GLY A 289 14.38 -5.18 17.58
C GLY A 289 15.45 -5.14 16.47
N ILE A 290 15.99 -6.25 15.94
CA ILE A 290 15.36 -7.55 15.60
C ILE A 290 16.13 -8.74 16.22
N ARG A 291 15.43 -9.63 16.93
CA ARG A 291 15.86 -11.04 17.11
C ARG A 291 15.11 -11.86 16.03
N ILE A 292 15.82 -12.23 14.96
CA ILE A 292 15.32 -13.23 13.98
C ILE A 292 15.71 -14.61 14.51
#